data_AF-A0A2A5XFW3-F1
#
_entry.id   AF-A0A2A5XFW3-F1
#
_cell.length_a   1.000
_cell.length_b   1.000
_cell.length_c   1.000
_cell.angle_alpha   90.00
_cell.angle_beta   90.00
_cell.angle_gamma   90.00
#
_symmetry.space_group_name_H-M   'P 1'
#
loop_
_entity.id
_entity.type
_entity.pdbx_description
1 polymer ?
#
loop_
_entity_poly.entity_id
_entity_poly.type
_entity_poly.pdbx_seq_one_letter_code
_entity_poly.pdbx_strand_id
1 'polypeptide(L)'
;MYTKKDYWMQILIAYIFLAIGIVIIKFFKEYSLLGLLFLGFTLLWIIKAVKVFRSLKDKNVYPKKFIQLNRWAKWSLDPKRFRYVFLISLLLGAVIGILIVLYKN
;
A
#
# COMPACT_ATOMS: atom_id res chain seq x y z
N MET A 1 -10.89 -18.88 8.35
CA MET A 1 -10.67 -17.68 9.19
C MET A 1 -9.27 -17.16 8.86
N TYR A 2 -9.13 -15.91 8.44
CA TYR A 2 -7.80 -15.38 8.08
C TYR A 2 -6.93 -15.10 9.31
N THR A 3 -5.63 -15.10 9.10
CA THR A 3 -4.59 -14.91 10.12
C THR A 3 -3.77 -13.64 9.87
N LYS A 4 -3.00 -13.19 10.88
CA LYS A 4 -2.05 -12.08 10.69
C LYS A 4 -1.01 -12.41 9.62
N LYS A 5 -0.62 -13.68 9.48
CA LYS A 5 0.28 -14.14 8.42
C LYS A 5 -0.31 -13.87 7.04
N ASP A 6 -1.60 -14.11 6.85
CA ASP A 6 -2.27 -13.84 5.58
C ASP A 6 -2.26 -12.34 5.25
N TYR A 7 -2.52 -11.48 6.24
CA TYR A 7 -2.42 -10.02 6.06
C TYR A 7 -1.03 -9.61 5.58
N TRP A 8 0.01 -10.06 6.28
CA TRP A 8 1.40 -9.73 5.95
C TRP A 8 1.83 -10.31 4.62
N MET A 9 1.29 -11.48 4.23
CA MET A 9 1.52 -12.05 2.91
C MET A 9 0.93 -11.18 1.79
N GLN A 10 -0.30 -10.67 1.95
CA GLN A 10 -0.88 -9.75 0.97
C GLN A 10 -0.07 -8.44 0.86
N ILE A 11 0.39 -7.91 2.00
CA ILE A 11 1.24 -6.71 2.04
C ILE A 11 2.58 -6.97 1.36
N LEU A 12 3.24 -8.10 1.64
CA LEU A 12 4.49 -8.48 1.00
C LEU A 12 4.34 -8.57 -0.52
N ILE A 13 3.27 -9.23 -0.99
CA ILE A 13 2.98 -9.32 -2.42
C ILE A 13 2.80 -7.92 -3.02
N ALA A 14 2.05 -7.03 -2.36
CA ALA A 14 1.91 -5.66 -2.82
C ALA A 14 3.27 -4.95 -2.95
N TYR A 15 4.17 -5.08 -1.97
CA TYR A 15 5.51 -4.49 -2.06
C TYR A 15 6.36 -5.07 -3.20
N ILE A 16 6.23 -6.36 -3.51
CA ILE A 16 6.93 -6.97 -4.65
C ILE A 16 6.45 -6.33 -5.96
N PHE A 17 5.12 -6.23 -6.16
CA PHE A 17 4.56 -5.57 -7.34
C PHE A 17 4.98 -4.10 -7.42
N LEU A 18 4.98 -3.38 -6.29
CA LEU A 18 5.41 -1.98 -6.23
C LEU A 18 6.87 -1.83 -6.66
N ALA A 19 7.76 -2.66 -6.11
CA ALA A 19 9.18 -2.63 -6.42
C ALA A 19 9.42 -2.90 -7.92
N ILE A 20 8.78 -3.92 -8.48
CA ILE A 20 8.85 -4.23 -9.92
C ILE A 20 8.36 -3.05 -10.76
N GLY A 21 7.20 -2.47 -10.41
CA GLY A 21 6.65 -1.31 -11.12
C GLY A 21 7.59 -0.11 -11.12
N ILE A 22 8.19 0.21 -9.96
CA ILE A 22 9.16 1.31 -9.82
C ILE A 22 10.42 1.05 -10.65
N VAL A 23 10.95 -0.18 -10.63
CA VAL A 23 12.14 -0.55 -11.43
C VAL A 23 11.85 -0.39 -12.92
N ILE A 24 10.70 -0.86 -13.40
CA ILE A 24 10.31 -0.72 -14.80
C ILE A 24 10.23 0.75 -15.19
N ILE A 25 9.49 1.57 -14.43
CA ILE A 25 9.31 3.00 -14.74
C ILE A 25 10.65 3.75 -14.75
N LYS A 26 11.56 3.42 -13.83
CA LYS A 26 12.83 4.14 -13.66
C LYS A 26 13.87 3.76 -14.71
N PHE A 27 13.99 2.49 -15.06
CA PHE A 27 15.07 1.99 -15.92
C PHE A 27 14.63 1.70 -17.35
N PHE A 28 13.33 1.49 -17.59
CA PHE A 28 12.79 1.03 -18.88
C PHE A 28 11.69 1.98 -19.37
N LYS A 29 12.06 3.21 -19.76
CA LYS A 29 11.12 4.28 -20.15
C LYS A 29 10.10 3.85 -21.21
N GLU A 30 10.52 3.08 -22.21
CA GLU A 30 9.67 2.55 -23.28
C GLU A 30 8.59 1.58 -22.77
N TYR A 31 8.82 0.96 -21.61
CA TYR A 31 7.91 0.03 -20.95
C TYR A 31 7.16 0.66 -19.77
N SER A 32 7.12 1.99 -19.69
CA SER A 32 6.45 2.73 -18.60
C SER A 32 4.98 2.34 -18.41
N LEU A 33 4.26 2.04 -19.50
CA LEU A 33 2.89 1.49 -19.46
C LEU A 33 2.81 0.14 -18.73
N LEU A 34 3.80 -0.74 -18.93
CA LEU A 34 3.90 -2.00 -18.22
C LEU A 34 4.11 -1.75 -16.72
N GLY A 35 4.96 -0.78 -16.37
CA GLY A 35 5.19 -0.38 -14.97
C GLY A 35 3.92 0.12 -14.28
N LEU A 36 3.06 0.85 -14.99
CA LEU A 36 1.74 1.28 -14.49
C LEU A 36 0.82 0.09 -14.17
N LEU A 37 0.87 -1.01 -14.94
CA LEU A 37 0.12 -2.23 -14.63
C LEU A 37 0.56 -2.85 -13.30
N PHE A 38 1.86 -2.90 -13.03
CA PHE A 38 2.40 -3.38 -11.75
C PHE A 38 1.98 -2.50 -10.56
N LEU A 39 1.89 -1.18 -10.75
CA LEU A 39 1.30 -0.29 -9.74
C LEU A 39 -0.20 -0.59 -9.54
N GLY A 40 -0.95 -0.86 -10.60
CA GLY A 40 -2.35 -1.31 -10.51
C GLY A 40 -2.50 -2.64 -9.75
N PHE A 41 -1.62 -3.61 -9.99
CA PHE A 41 -1.61 -4.85 -9.23
C PHE A 41 -1.29 -4.62 -7.74
N THR A 42 -0.38 -3.70 -7.43
CA THR A 42 -0.09 -3.30 -6.04
C THR A 42 -1.38 -2.87 -5.32
N LEU A 43 -2.18 -2.00 -5.95
CA LEU A 43 -3.47 -1.55 -5.42
C LEU A 43 -4.42 -2.72 -5.13
N LEU A 44 -4.52 -3.68 -6.06
CA LEU A 44 -5.38 -4.87 -5.88
C LEU A 44 -4.97 -5.68 -4.65
N TRP A 45 -3.67 -5.89 -4.43
CA TRP A 45 -3.15 -6.62 -3.27
C TRP A 45 -3.33 -5.84 -1.96
N ILE A 46 -3.22 -4.51 -1.97
CA ILE A 46 -3.54 -3.67 -0.81
C ILE A 46 -5.02 -3.81 -0.43
N ILE A 47 -5.94 -3.80 -1.41
CA ILE A 47 -7.38 -4.00 -1.15
C ILE A 47 -7.63 -5.38 -0.54
N LYS A 48 -6.96 -6.42 -1.04
CA LYS A 48 -7.04 -7.77 -0.44
C LYS A 48 -6.49 -7.79 1.00
N ALA A 49 -5.36 -7.14 1.26
CA ALA A 49 -4.80 -7.02 2.61
C ALA A 49 -5.80 -6.36 3.58
N VAL A 50 -6.49 -5.31 3.14
CA VAL A 50 -7.52 -4.63 3.95
C VAL A 50 -8.72 -5.54 4.23
N LYS A 51 -9.18 -6.32 3.24
CA LYS A 51 -10.24 -7.32 3.46
C LYS A 51 -9.82 -8.35 4.52
N VAL A 52 -8.58 -8.85 4.42
CA VAL A 52 -8.03 -9.77 5.42
C VAL A 52 -7.99 -9.10 6.80
N PHE A 53 -7.46 -7.88 6.91
CA PHE A 53 -7.40 -7.14 8.17
C PHE A 53 -8.78 -6.94 8.82
N ARG A 54 -9.82 -6.62 8.02
CA ARG A 54 -11.20 -6.49 8.50
C ARG A 54 -11.76 -7.79 9.07
N SER A 55 -11.32 -8.95 8.58
CA SER A 55 -11.75 -10.26 9.08
C SER A 55 -11.00 -10.75 10.33
N LEU A 56 -9.85 -10.16 10.68
CA LEU A 56 -9.06 -10.58 11.85
C LEU A 56 -9.81 -10.32 13.17
N LYS A 57 -9.74 -11.24 14.12
CA LYS A 57 -10.24 -10.99 15.49
C LYS A 57 -9.39 -9.93 16.21
N ASP A 58 -8.07 -10.06 16.15
CA ASP A 58 -7.15 -9.06 16.70
C ASP A 58 -6.79 -8.01 15.64
N LYS A 59 -7.09 -6.74 15.94
CA LYS A 59 -6.83 -5.59 15.05
C LYS A 59 -5.44 -4.97 15.23
N ASN A 60 -4.56 -5.58 16.04
CA ASN A 60 -3.18 -5.15 16.19
C ASN A 60 -2.26 -6.03 15.35
N VAL A 61 -1.94 -5.60 14.13
CA VAL A 61 -1.05 -6.33 13.20
C VAL A 61 0.41 -5.94 13.36
N TYR A 62 0.68 -4.76 13.92
CA TYR A 62 2.03 -4.29 14.23
C TYR A 62 2.38 -4.57 15.70
N PRO A 63 3.69 -4.72 16.02
CA PRO A 63 4.16 -4.84 17.41
C PRO A 63 3.65 -3.69 18.30
N LYS A 64 3.50 -3.95 19.61
CA LYS A 64 2.97 -2.96 20.58
C LYS A 64 3.74 -1.64 20.59
N LYS A 65 5.03 -1.63 20.23
CA LYS A 65 5.86 -0.42 20.12
C LYS A 65 5.34 0.55 19.04
N PHE A 66 4.60 0.06 18.04
CA PHE A 66 4.08 0.85 16.92
C PHE A 66 2.58 1.13 17.06
N ILE A 67 2.19 1.77 18.15
CA ILE A 67 0.78 2.08 18.48
C ILE A 67 0.14 2.95 17.39
N GLN A 68 0.89 3.92 16.86
CA GLN A 68 0.40 4.80 15.79
C GLN A 68 0.07 4.01 14.52
N LEU A 69 0.94 3.10 14.07
CA LEU A 69 0.67 2.26 12.90
C LEU A 69 -0.58 1.39 13.10
N ASN A 70 -0.77 0.81 14.29
CA ASN A 70 -1.99 0.09 14.62
C ASN A 70 -3.23 0.99 14.62
N ARG A 71 -3.12 2.26 15.07
CA ARG A 71 -4.23 3.23 15.03
C ARG A 71 -4.60 3.59 13.59
N TRP A 72 -3.62 3.82 12.73
CA TRP A 72 -3.81 4.08 11.30
C TRP A 72 -4.40 2.86 10.59
N ALA A 73 -3.90 1.66 10.86
CA ALA A 73 -4.46 0.42 10.33
C ALA A 73 -5.93 0.27 10.74
N LYS A 74 -6.29 0.57 11.99
CA LYS A 74 -7.69 0.52 12.46
C LYS A 74 -8.60 1.52 11.73
N TRP A 75 -8.10 2.61 11.17
CA TRP A 75 -8.91 3.50 10.34
C TRP A 75 -9.38 2.84 9.03
N SER A 76 -8.71 1.76 8.60
CA SER A 76 -9.16 0.95 7.46
C SER A 76 -10.35 0.04 7.76
N LEU A 77 -10.78 -0.08 9.03
CA LEU A 77 -11.94 -0.89 9.43
C LEU A 77 -13.25 -0.34 8.88
N ASP A 78 -13.40 0.99 8.90
CA ASP A 78 -14.57 1.65 8.32
C ASP A 78 -14.32 1.84 6.81
N PRO A 79 -15.15 1.24 5.92
CA PRO A 79 -14.97 1.35 4.48
C PRO A 79 -15.07 2.79 3.96
N LYS A 80 -15.87 3.65 4.59
CA LYS A 80 -15.99 5.06 4.19
C LYS A 80 -14.71 5.81 4.55
N ARG A 81 -14.23 5.67 5.79
CA ARG A 81 -12.97 6.29 6.24
C ARG A 81 -11.76 5.75 5.49
N PHE A 82 -11.74 4.45 5.19
CA PHE A 82 -10.67 3.83 4.40
C PHE A 82 -10.50 4.52 3.04
N ARG A 83 -11.59 4.84 2.34
CA ARG A 83 -11.51 5.54 1.04
C ARG A 83 -10.80 6.89 1.17
N TYR A 84 -11.11 7.66 2.21
CA TYR A 84 -10.45 8.94 2.48
C TYR A 84 -8.98 8.76 2.87
N VAL A 85 -8.68 7.86 3.81
CA VAL A 85 -7.29 7.60 4.24
C VAL A 85 -6.44 7.10 3.06
N PHE A 86 -7.02 6.26 2.21
CA PHE A 86 -6.35 5.74 1.02
C PHE A 86 -6.07 6.85 0.00
N LEU A 87 -7.07 7.71 -0.29
CA LEU A 87 -6.91 8.87 -1.17
C LEU A 87 -5.86 9.85 -0.63
N ILE A 88 -5.93 10.20 0.67
CA ILE A 88 -4.97 11.11 1.31
C ILE A 88 -3.56 10.52 1.24
N SER A 89 -3.39 9.22 1.50
CA SER A 89 -2.08 8.55 1.42
C SER A 89 -1.54 8.54 -0.01
N LEU A 90 -2.41 8.33 -1.01
CA LEU A 90 -2.04 8.36 -2.42
C LEU A 90 -1.64 9.77 -2.86
N LEU A 91 -2.38 10.80 -2.44
CA LEU A 91 -2.04 12.21 -2.68
C LEU A 91 -0.73 12.60 -2.03
N LEU A 92 -0.52 12.24 -0.75
CA LEU A 92 0.75 12.48 -0.05
C LEU A 92 1.92 11.78 -0.76
N GLY A 93 1.74 10.53 -1.17
CA GLY A 93 2.72 9.79 -1.95
C GLY A 93 3.05 10.48 -3.29
N ALA A 94 2.04 10.98 -4.00
CA ALA A 94 2.22 11.71 -5.25
C ALA A 94 2.97 13.03 -5.03
N VAL A 95 2.60 13.82 -4.01
CA VAL A 95 3.29 15.08 -3.67
C VAL A 95 4.75 14.83 -3.31
N ILE A 96 5.04 13.82 -2.47
CA ILE A 96 6.40 13.43 -2.13
C ILE A 96 7.18 13.00 -3.38
N GLY A 97 6.56 12.21 -4.27
CA GLY A 97 7.16 11.80 -5.53
C GLY A 97 7.53 12.98 -6.42
N ILE A 98 6.63 13.96 -6.57
CA ILE A 98 6.86 15.18 -7.35
C ILE A 98 8.01 15.99 -6.75
N LEU A 99 8.02 16.21 -5.43
CA LEU A 99 9.07 16.94 -4.74
C LEU A 99 10.45 16.28 -4.93
N ILE A 100 10.54 14.95 -4.88
CA ILE A 100 11.79 14.22 -5.11
C ILE A 100 12.30 14.41 -6.54
N VAL A 101 11.41 14.40 -7.53
CA VAL A 101 11.79 14.62 -8.94
C VAL A 101 12.26 16.05 -9.16
N LEU A 102 11.53 17.04 -8.62
CA LEU A 102 11.89 18.45 -8.74
C LEU A 102 13.19 18.80 -8.02
N TYR A 103 13.50 18.16 -6.88
CA TYR A 103 14.76 18.40 -6.17
C TYR A 103 15.98 17.80 -6.86
N LYS A 104 15.77 16.84 -7.78
CA LYS A 104 16.84 16.12 -8.46
C LYS A 104 17.14 16.65 -9.87
N ASN A 105 16.24 17.46 -10.43
CA ASN A 105 16.44 18.24 -11.66
C ASN A 105 16.91 19.65 -11.32
#